data_AF-A0A2K4W4T6-F1
#
_entry.id   AF-A0A2K4W4T6-F1
#
_cell.length_a   1.000
_cell.length_b   1.000
_cell.length_c   1.000
_cell.angle_alpha   90.00
_cell.angle_beta   90.00
_cell.angle_gamma   90.00
#
_symmetry.space_group_name_H-M   'P 1'
#
loop_
_entity.id
_entity.type
_entity.pdbx_description
1 polymer ?
#
loop_
_entity_poly.entity_id
_entity_poly.type
_entity_poly.pdbx_seq_one_letter_code
_entity_poly.pdbx_strand_id
1 'polypeptide(L)'
;MAWNPQLGGAGWESQVEWESQWSAMPVSEKGNADPAMLIADKLDVDGDLIDEKRITAETAELLLGRPLNELIAEGRAKTCFTVGQLLDSDPELAAKFRSHRTPAAS
;
A
#
# COMPACT_ATOMS: atom_id res chain seq x y z
N MET A 1 -5.73 9.03 29.56
CA MET A 1 -4.60 9.20 28.61
C MET A 1 -4.83 8.21 27.49
N ALA A 2 -4.93 8.72 26.26
CA ALA A 2 -5.37 7.98 25.09
C ALA A 2 -4.22 7.12 24.55
N TRP A 3 -4.45 5.81 24.52
CA TRP A 3 -3.59 4.85 23.84
C TRP A 3 -4.02 4.81 22.36
N ASN A 4 -3.07 4.86 21.41
CA ASN A 4 -3.39 4.97 19.96
C ASN A 4 -2.31 4.35 19.04
N PRO A 5 -2.10 3.02 19.05
CA PRO A 5 -1.29 2.34 18.05
C PRO A 5 -2.05 2.17 16.75
N GLN A 6 -1.29 1.95 15.69
CA GLN A 6 -1.75 2.13 14.32
C GLN A 6 -1.70 0.82 13.53
N LEU A 7 -2.75 0.51 12.76
CA LEU A 7 -2.69 -0.48 11.67
C LEU A 7 -2.68 0.28 10.36
N GLY A 8 -1.58 0.24 9.61
CA GLY A 8 -1.43 1.03 8.38
C GLY A 8 -1.72 2.52 8.58
N GLY A 9 -1.45 3.08 9.76
CA GLY A 9 -1.75 4.48 10.12
C GLY A 9 -3.17 4.75 10.65
N ALA A 10 -4.06 3.74 10.72
CA ALA A 10 -5.38 3.88 11.32
C ALA A 10 -5.31 3.76 12.85
N GLY A 11 -5.84 4.74 13.59
CA GLY A 11 -5.92 4.72 15.05
C GLY A 11 -7.10 3.89 15.58
N TRP A 12 -6.92 3.24 16.73
CA TRP A 12 -7.90 2.32 17.35
C TRP A 12 -8.22 2.76 18.78
N GLU A 13 -9.41 2.43 19.28
CA GLU A 13 -9.86 2.90 20.60
C GLU A 13 -9.17 2.15 21.76
N SER A 14 -8.80 0.88 21.57
CA SER A 14 -8.18 0.05 22.63
C SER A 14 -7.27 -1.09 22.12
N GLN A 15 -6.34 -1.57 22.97
CA GLN A 15 -5.37 -2.63 22.61
C GLN A 15 -6.04 -3.91 22.21
N VAL A 16 -7.10 -4.24 22.92
CA VAL A 16 -7.91 -5.41 22.64
C VAL A 16 -8.55 -5.29 21.26
N GLU A 17 -9.08 -4.12 20.91
CA GLU A 17 -9.66 -3.90 19.58
C GLU A 17 -8.59 -4.02 18.49
N TRP A 18 -7.44 -3.37 18.64
CA TRP A 18 -6.35 -3.42 17.69
C TRP A 18 -5.81 -4.85 17.47
N GLU A 19 -5.60 -5.62 18.55
CA GLU A 19 -5.19 -7.01 18.45
C GLU A 19 -6.26 -7.89 17.79
N SER A 20 -7.53 -7.66 18.13
CA SER A 20 -8.67 -8.39 17.55
C SER A 20 -8.79 -8.12 16.05
N GLN A 21 -8.72 -6.86 15.64
CA GLN A 21 -8.83 -6.45 14.23
C GLN A 21 -7.64 -6.94 13.42
N TRP A 22 -6.42 -6.83 13.97
CA TRP A 22 -5.24 -7.42 13.35
C TRP A 22 -5.42 -8.93 13.13
N SER A 23 -5.92 -9.65 14.12
CA SER A 23 -6.09 -11.10 14.06
C SER A 23 -7.18 -11.52 13.08
N ALA A 24 -8.29 -10.77 13.02
CA ALA A 24 -9.43 -11.05 12.15
C ALA A 24 -9.24 -10.63 10.68
N MET A 25 -8.21 -9.83 10.40
CA MET A 25 -7.96 -9.29 9.06
C MET A 25 -7.74 -10.41 8.03
N PRO A 26 -8.53 -10.45 6.94
CA PRO A 26 -8.32 -11.40 5.85
C PRO A 26 -6.95 -11.19 5.21
N VAL A 27 -6.25 -12.29 4.93
CA VAL A 27 -4.93 -12.28 4.28
C VAL A 27 -5.05 -12.89 2.89
N SER A 28 -4.13 -12.53 2.00
CA SER A 28 -4.07 -13.16 0.68
C SER A 28 -3.64 -14.63 0.81
N GLU A 29 -4.44 -15.53 0.27
CA GLU A 29 -4.11 -16.96 0.17
C GLU A 29 -2.90 -17.21 -0.73
N LYS A 30 -2.59 -16.28 -1.64
CA LYS A 30 -1.41 -16.35 -2.51
C LYS A 30 -0.13 -15.90 -1.80
N GLY A 31 -0.25 -15.27 -0.62
CA GLY A 31 0.88 -14.73 0.12
C GLY A 31 1.80 -13.87 -0.74
N ASN A 32 3.09 -14.21 -0.79
CA ASN A 32 4.09 -13.49 -1.57
C ASN A 32 3.94 -13.63 -3.10
N ALA A 33 3.10 -14.56 -3.57
CA ALA A 33 2.79 -14.71 -4.98
C ALA A 33 1.59 -13.86 -5.43
N ASP A 34 0.98 -13.08 -4.53
CA ASP A 34 -0.11 -12.18 -4.91
C ASP A 34 0.41 -11.03 -5.78
N PRO A 35 -0.05 -10.89 -7.04
CA PRO A 35 0.42 -9.84 -7.94
C PRO A 35 0.06 -8.43 -7.47
N ALA A 36 -0.95 -8.28 -6.60
CA ALA A 36 -1.29 -6.97 -6.04
C ALA A 36 -0.21 -6.46 -5.07
N MET A 37 0.54 -7.36 -4.44
CA MET A 37 1.64 -7.06 -3.51
C MET A 37 1.25 -6.08 -2.40
N LEU A 38 -0.02 -6.08 -1.99
CA LEU A 38 -0.54 -5.21 -0.94
C LEU A 38 -0.14 -5.76 0.44
N ILE A 39 0.28 -4.86 1.31
CA ILE A 39 0.76 -5.16 2.66
C ILE A 39 0.00 -4.27 3.64
N ALA A 40 -0.50 -4.86 4.71
CA ALA A 40 -0.92 -4.13 5.88
C ALA A 40 0.19 -4.23 6.93
N ASP A 41 0.60 -3.07 7.44
CA ASP A 41 1.62 -2.95 8.47
C ASP A 41 0.96 -2.82 9.84
N LYS A 42 1.49 -3.54 10.82
CA LYS A 42 1.17 -3.37 12.23
C LYS A 42 2.25 -2.54 12.88
N LEU A 43 1.88 -1.37 13.37
CA LEU A 43 2.80 -0.43 13.99
C LEU A 43 2.55 -0.34 15.50
N ASP A 44 3.60 -0.17 16.28
CA ASP A 44 3.48 0.14 17.70
C ASP A 44 3.15 1.63 17.95
N VAL A 45 3.28 2.07 19.20
CA VAL A 45 2.96 3.44 19.62
C VAL A 45 3.96 4.48 19.12
N ASP A 46 5.19 4.07 18.82
CA ASP A 46 6.24 4.92 18.29
C ASP A 46 6.21 4.95 16.75
N GLY A 47 5.33 4.14 16.15
CA GLY A 47 5.18 4.00 14.70
C GLY A 47 6.15 2.97 14.11
N ASP A 48 6.83 2.20 14.96
CA ASP A 48 7.75 1.16 14.51
C ASP A 48 6.98 -0.07 14.04
N LEU A 49 7.43 -0.66 12.93
CA LEU A 49 6.86 -1.87 12.38
C LEU A 49 7.14 -3.06 13.31
N ILE A 50 6.08 -3.75 13.72
CA ILE A 50 6.18 -4.93 14.58
C ILE A 50 5.69 -6.22 13.90
N ASP A 51 4.82 -6.12 12.89
CA ASP A 51 4.31 -7.26 12.12
C ASP A 51 3.76 -6.78 10.76
N GLU A 52 3.68 -7.67 9.77
CA GLU A 52 3.11 -7.36 8.45
C GLU A 52 2.24 -8.52 7.93
N LYS A 53 1.22 -8.18 7.13
CA LYS A 53 0.37 -9.17 6.47
C LYS A 53 0.18 -8.84 5.01
N ARG A 54 0.30 -9.87 4.16
CA ARG A 54 -0.12 -9.79 2.75
C ARG A 54 -1.63 -9.82 2.70
N ILE A 55 -2.23 -8.80 2.09
CA ILE A 55 -3.69 -8.64 2.04
C ILE A 55 -4.16 -8.59 0.59
N THR A 56 -5.46 -8.80 0.39
CA THR A 56 -6.08 -8.64 -0.93
C THR A 56 -6.47 -7.18 -1.18
N ALA A 57 -6.85 -6.86 -2.43
CA ALA A 57 -7.40 -5.55 -2.77
C ALA A 57 -8.68 -5.24 -1.98
N GLU A 58 -9.57 -6.22 -1.83
CA GLU A 58 -10.82 -6.07 -1.09
C GLU A 58 -10.58 -5.75 0.38
N THR A 59 -9.55 -6.36 0.98
CA THR A 59 -9.18 -6.06 2.36
C THR A 59 -8.60 -4.66 2.48
N ALA A 60 -7.75 -4.24 1.53
CA ALA A 60 -7.22 -2.88 1.52
C ALA A 60 -8.34 -1.83 1.39
N GLU A 61 -9.31 -2.06 0.50
CA GLU A 61 -10.47 -1.17 0.33
C GLU A 61 -11.33 -1.08 1.58
N LEU A 62 -11.54 -2.21 2.28
CA LEU A 62 -12.24 -2.24 3.56
C LEU A 62 -11.53 -1.39 4.62
N LEU A 63 -10.21 -1.55 4.75
CA LEU A 63 -9.40 -0.80 5.72
C LEU A 63 -9.34 0.69 5.40
N LEU A 64 -9.29 1.04 4.11
CA LEU A 64 -9.24 2.43 3.64
C LEU A 64 -10.63 3.09 3.60
N GLY A 65 -11.71 2.30 3.71
CA GLY A 65 -13.09 2.75 3.60
C GLY A 65 -13.45 3.31 2.22
N ARG A 66 -12.61 3.10 1.21
CA ARG A 66 -12.76 3.64 -0.15
C ARG A 66 -12.20 2.69 -1.20
N PRO A 67 -12.80 2.64 -2.40
CA PRO A 67 -12.26 1.87 -3.51
C PRO A 67 -10.84 2.32 -3.93
N LEU A 68 -9.95 1.37 -4.22
CA LEU A 68 -8.56 1.65 -4.60
C LEU A 68 -8.50 2.41 -5.92
N ASN A 69 -9.40 2.12 -6.86
CA ASN A 69 -9.46 2.82 -8.15
C ASN A 69 -9.72 4.32 -7.99
N GLU A 70 -10.57 4.73 -7.05
CA GLU A 70 -10.84 6.13 -6.74
C GLU A 70 -9.62 6.80 -6.12
N LEU A 71 -8.98 6.14 -5.14
CA LEU A 71 -7.79 6.64 -4.48
C LEU A 71 -6.62 6.81 -5.47
N ILE A 72 -6.43 5.83 -6.36
CA ILE A 72 -5.43 5.88 -7.42
C ILE A 72 -5.76 7.01 -8.42
N ALA A 73 -7.02 7.16 -8.82
CA ALA A 73 -7.43 8.23 -9.73
C ALA A 73 -7.22 9.62 -9.12
N GLU A 74 -7.58 9.79 -7.85
CA GLU A 74 -7.37 11.01 -7.08
C GLU A 74 -5.87 11.34 -6.94
N GLY A 75 -5.05 10.34 -6.59
CA GLY A 75 -3.60 10.49 -6.52
C GLY A 75 -3.00 10.91 -7.86
N ARG A 76 -3.44 10.29 -8.97
CA ARG A 76 -3.02 10.67 -10.32
C ARG A 76 -3.44 12.09 -10.69
N ALA A 77 -4.66 12.50 -10.35
CA ALA A 77 -5.15 13.86 -10.62
C ALA A 77 -4.37 14.93 -9.84
N LYS A 78 -3.85 14.58 -8.66
CA LYS A 78 -3.04 15.47 -7.80
C LYS A 78 -1.54 15.42 -8.12
N THR A 79 -1.09 14.49 -8.95
CA THR A 79 0.32 14.40 -9.31
C THR A 79 0.68 15.55 -10.25
N CYS A 80 1.70 16.34 -9.93
CA CYS A 80 2.09 17.54 -10.68
C CYS A 80 2.81 17.26 -12.01
N PHE A 81 3.16 15.99 -12.27
CA PHE A 81 3.80 15.54 -13.49
C PHE A 81 3.35 14.13 -13.86
N THR A 82 3.38 13.84 -15.15
CA THR A 82 3.24 12.47 -15.67
C THR A 82 4.58 11.75 -15.62
N VAL A 83 4.57 10.42 -15.72
CA VAL A 83 5.81 9.63 -15.90
C VAL A 83 6.59 10.12 -17.12
N GLY A 84 5.92 10.49 -18.22
CA GLY A 84 6.59 11.05 -19.40
C GLY A 84 7.37 12.32 -19.06
N GLN A 85 6.72 13.28 -18.39
CA GLN A 85 7.36 14.54 -17.97
C GLN A 85 8.53 14.31 -16.99
N LEU A 86 8.41 13.35 -16.07
CA LEU A 86 9.51 12.97 -15.19
C LEU A 86 10.71 12.44 -15.98
N LEU A 87 10.47 11.50 -16.92
CA LEU A 87 11.54 10.92 -17.73
C LEU A 87 12.14 11.91 -18.72
N ASP A 88 11.37 12.89 -19.20
CA ASP A 88 11.91 13.98 -20.02
C ASP A 88 12.83 14.91 -19.20
N SER A 89 12.53 15.10 -17.91
CA SER A 89 13.33 15.91 -16.99
C SER A 89 14.58 15.21 -16.43
N ASP A 90 14.60 13.87 -16.44
CA ASP A 90 15.73 13.05 -15.96
C ASP A 90 16.10 11.96 -17.00
N PRO A 91 17.05 12.27 -17.91
CA PRO A 91 17.50 11.33 -18.94
C PRO A 91 18.17 10.06 -18.39
N GLU A 92 18.78 10.11 -17.21
CA GLU A 92 19.42 8.94 -16.60
C GLU A 92 18.35 7.96 -16.11
N LEU A 93 17.32 8.50 -15.44
CA LEU A 93 16.14 7.73 -15.07
C LEU A 93 15.40 7.18 -16.30
N ALA A 94 15.30 7.96 -17.38
CA ALA A 94 14.72 7.51 -18.65
C ALA A 94 15.47 6.32 -19.26
N ALA A 95 16.81 6.34 -19.22
CA ALA A 95 17.62 5.23 -19.69
C ALA A 95 17.39 3.96 -18.86
N LYS A 96 17.33 4.08 -17.52
CA LYS A 96 17.00 2.96 -16.61
C LYS A 96 15.58 2.44 -16.85
N PHE A 97 14.59 3.30 -17.01
CA PHE A 97 13.20 2.88 -17.24
C PHE A 97 13.04 2.12 -18.56
N ARG A 98 13.73 2.55 -19.63
CA ARG A 98 13.69 1.90 -20.94
C ARG A 98 14.40 0.54 -20.96
N SER A 99 15.49 0.37 -20.21
CA SER A 99 16.22 -0.91 -20.16
C SER A 99 15.46 -2.03 -19.46
N HIS A 100 14.45 -1.72 -18.64
CA HIS A 100 13.62 -2.70 -17.93
C HIS A 100 12.32 -3.07 -18.68
N ARG A 101 12.03 -2.44 -19.83
CA ARG A 101 10.99 -2.96 -20.73
C ARG A 101 11.53 -4.21 -21.42
N THR A 102 11.16 -5.38 -20.93
CA THR A 102 11.24 -6.62 -21.72
C THR A 102 10.49 -6.39 -23.04
N PRO A 103 11.05 -6.72 -24.21
CA PRO A 103 10.29 -6.64 -25.46
C PRO A 103 9.05 -7.51 -25.32
N ALA A 104 7.87 -6.95 -25.59
CA ALA A 104 6.68 -7.76 -25.79
C ALA A 104 7.01 -8.74 -26.92
N ALA A 105 6.94 -10.04 -26.64
CA ALA A 105 7.09 -11.08 -27.66
C ALA A 105 6.09 -10.77 -28.79
N SER A 106 6.61 -10.63 -30.01
CA SER A 106 5.84 -10.46 -31.24
C SER A 106 5.14 -11.76 -31.63
#